data_AF-A0A973EYM6-F1
#
_entry.id   AF-A0A973EYM6-F1
#
_cell.length_a   1.000
_cell.length_b   1.000
_cell.length_c   1.000
_cell.angle_alpha   90.00
_cell.angle_beta   90.00
_cell.angle_gamma   90.00
#
_symmetry.space_group_name_H-M   'P 1'
#
loop_
_entity.id
_entity.type
_entity.pdbx_description
1 polymer ?
#
loop_
_entity_poly.entity_id
_entity_poly.type
_entity_poly.pdbx_seq_one_letter_code
_entity_poly.pdbx_strand_id
1 'polypeptide(L)' 'TPDLIERIDTEKTMLVRLRLNHAITPLDNPQKLKQARKNIARLMTELKARELNKNSNISK' A
#
# COMPACT_ATOMS: atom_id res chain seq x y z
N THR A 1 11.75 5.18 8.46
CA THR A 1 10.28 5.30 8.38
C THR A 1 9.79 6.15 7.21
N PRO A 2 10.49 7.21 6.73
CA PRO A 2 9.92 8.07 5.68
C PRO A 2 9.77 7.36 4.33
N ASP A 3 10.73 6.52 3.93
CA ASP A 3 10.71 5.83 2.63
C ASP A 3 9.51 4.88 2.46
N LEU A 4 9.05 4.27 3.56
CA LEU A 4 7.91 3.35 3.52
C LEU A 4 6.59 4.10 3.34
N ILE A 5 6.48 5.30 3.92
CA ILE A 5 5.31 6.16 3.79
C ILE A 5 5.20 6.68 2.36
N GLU A 6 6.31 7.18 1.80
CA GLU A 6 6.36 7.65 0.42
C GLU A 6 5.97 6.54 -0.57
N ARG A 7 6.44 5.31 -0.33
CA ARG A 7 6.08 4.16 -1.14
C ARG A 7 4.59 3.80 -1.03
N ILE A 8 4.00 3.88 0.16
CA ILE A 8 2.55 3.66 0.36
C ILE A 8 1.74 4.67 -0.43
N ASP A 9 2.11 5.95 -0.39
CA ASP A 9 1.37 7.01 -1.08
C ASP A 9 1.52 6.92 -2.61
N THR A 10 2.69 6.51 -3.08
CA THR A 10 2.92 6.21 -4.50
C THR A 10 2.01 5.07 -4.97
N GLU A 11 1.95 3.97 -4.23
CA GLU A 11 1.11 2.80 -4.54
C GLU A 11 -0.39 3.14 -4.47
N LYS A 12 -0.82 3.98 -3.52
CA LYS A 12 -2.22 4.46 -3.45
C LYS A 12 -2.57 5.29 -4.69
N THR A 13 -1.70 6.22 -5.08
CA THR A 13 -1.89 7.02 -6.31
C THR A 13 -2.00 6.13 -7.53
N MET A 14 -1.14 5.11 -7.63
CA MET A 14 -1.16 4.14 -8.71
C MET A 14 -2.46 3.31 -8.72
N LEU A 15 -2.96 2.91 -7.55
CA LEU A 15 -4.24 2.21 -7.44
C LEU A 15 -5.42 3.08 -7.90
N VAL A 16 -5.43 4.37 -7.56
CA VAL A 16 -6.47 5.31 -8.02
C VAL A 16 -6.45 5.42 -9.55
N ARG A 17 -5.28 5.63 -10.14
CA ARG A 17 -5.11 5.65 -11.60
C ARG A 17 -5.58 4.34 -12.24
N LEU A 18 -5.22 3.20 -11.66
CA LEU A 18 -5.63 1.89 -12.16
C LEU A 18 -7.16 1.69 -12.10
N ARG A 19 -7.84 2.21 -11.07
CA ARG A 19 -9.31 2.19 -10.97
C ARG A 19 -9.96 3.07 -12.02
N LEU A 20 -9.45 4.27 -12.25
CA LEU A 20 -9.95 5.19 -13.27
C LEU A 20 -9.80 4.58 -14.66
N ASN A 21 -8.60 4.06 -14.96
CA ASN A 21 -8.33 3.39 -16.23
C ASN A 21 -9.24 2.17 -16.41
N HIS A 22 -9.48 1.37 -15.36
CA HIS A 22 -10.39 0.23 -15.42
C HIS A 22 -11.85 0.61 -15.71
N ALA A 23 -12.30 1.74 -15.17
CA ALA A 23 -13.66 2.24 -15.38
C ALA A 23 -13.87 2.77 -16.80
N ILE A 24 -12.82 3.35 -17.41
CA ILE A 24 -12.84 3.86 -18.79
C ILE A 24 -12.66 2.70 -19.79
N THR A 25 -11.74 1.79 -19.49
CA THR A 25 -11.43 0.62 -20.31
C THR A 25 -11.34 -0.59 -19.39
N PRO A 26 -12.27 -1.56 -19.51
CA PRO A 26 -12.20 -2.80 -18.75
C PRO A 26 -10.79 -3.40 -18.88
N LEU A 27 -10.19 -3.75 -17.74
CA LEU A 27 -8.84 -4.29 -17.72
C LEU A 27 -8.91 -5.75 -18.16
N ASP A 28 -8.01 -6.15 -19.05
CA ASP A 28 -7.86 -7.56 -19.44
C ASP A 28 -7.61 -8.48 -18.24
N ASN A 29 -7.01 -7.95 -17.18
CA ASN A 29 -6.76 -8.70 -15.96
C ASN A 29 -7.18 -7.94 -14.68
N PRO A 30 -8.40 -8.20 -14.16
CA PRO A 30 -8.88 -7.61 -12.91
C PRO A 30 -8.09 -8.06 -11.67
N GLN A 31 -7.29 -9.13 -11.74
CA GLN A 31 -6.45 -9.56 -10.62
C GLN A 31 -5.36 -8.54 -10.27
N LYS A 32 -4.93 -7.70 -11.23
CA LYS A 32 -3.96 -6.62 -10.97
C LYS A 32 -4.48 -5.65 -9.90
N LEU A 33 -5.77 -5.33 -9.93
CA LEU A 33 -6.40 -4.46 -8.93
C LEU A 33 -6.41 -5.12 -7.54
N LYS A 34 -6.65 -6.43 -7.48
CA LYS A 34 -6.59 -7.21 -6.23
C LYS A 34 -5.17 -7.27 -5.67
N GLN A 35 -4.17 -7.47 -6.54
CA GLN A 35 -2.76 -7.51 -6.15
C GLN A 35 -2.27 -6.16 -5.62
N ALA A 36 -2.60 -5.05 -6.30
CA ALA A 36 -2.27 -3.70 -5.85
C ALA A 36 -2.84 -3.41 -4.45
N ARG A 37 -4.12 -3.76 -4.19
CA ARG A 37 -4.71 -3.64 -2.85
C ARG A 37 -3.98 -4.46 -1.78
N LYS A 38 -3.60 -5.70 -2.11
CA LYS A 38 -2.84 -6.57 -1.18
C LYS A 38 -1.45 -6.01 -0.89
N ASN A 39 -0.78 -5.42 -1.87
CA ASN A 39 0.54 -4.83 -1.70
C ASN A 39 0.49 -3.64 -0.75
N ILE A 40 -0.47 -2.73 -0.93
CA ILE A 40 -0.69 -1.60 -0.01
C ILE A 40 -0.93 -2.10 1.43
N ALA A 41 -1.79 -3.11 1.60
CA ALA A 41 -2.07 -3.68 2.92
C ALA A 41 -0.80 -4.23 3.59
N ARG A 42 0.06 -4.95 2.85
CA ARG A 42 1.34 -5.44 3.39
C ARG A 42 2.27 -4.30 3.84
N LEU A 43 2.38 -3.25 3.03
CA LEU A 43 3.21 -2.08 3.37
C LEU A 43 2.68 -1.37 4.62
N MET A 44 1.36 -1.26 4.78
CA MET A 44 0.75 -0.70 5.99
C MET A 44 0.98 -1.58 7.22
N THR A 45 0.89 -2.91 7.09
CA THR A 45 1.20 -3.83 8.18
C THR A 45 2.66 -3.71 8.62
N GLU A 46 3.59 -3.62 7.68
CA GLU A 46 5.01 -3.42 7.96
C GLU A 46 5.26 -2.09 8.68
N LEU A 47 4.61 -1.00 8.24
CA LEU A 47 4.69 0.30 8.92
C LEU A 47 4.24 0.17 10.37
N LYS A 48 3.09 -0.48 10.60
CA LYS A 48 2.55 -0.67 11.95
C LYS A 48 3.44 -1.54 12.82
N ALA A 49 4.02 -2.61 12.27
CA ALA A 49 4.96 -3.46 12.98
C ALA A 49 6.20 -2.69 13.44
N ARG A 50 6.74 -1.81 12.58
CA ARG A 50 7.89 -0.94 12.92
C ARG A 50 7.55 0.07 14.02
N GLU A 51 6.36 0.67 13.96
CA GLU A 51 5.88 1.57 15.03
C GLU A 51 5.76 0.85 16.38
N LEU A 52 5.16 -0.35 16.39
CA LEU A 52 4.99 -1.14 17.60
C LEU A 52 6.35 -1.56 18.19
N ASN A 53 7.28 -2.03 17.37
CA ASN A 53 8.63 -2.39 17.80
C ASN A 53 9.41 -1.19 18.35
N LYS A 54 9.24 0.01 17.75
CA LYS A 54 9.84 1.24 18.27
C LYS A 54 9.27 1.56 19.66
N ASN A 55 7.95 1.45 19.83
CA ASN A 55 7.29 1.74 21.10
C ASN A 55 7.65 0.73 22.21
N SER A 56 7.79 -0.56 21.88
CA SER A 56 8.22 -1.58 22.84
C SER A 56 9.68 -1.40 23.28
N ASN A 57 10.53 -0.82 22.43
CA ASN A 57 11.92 -0.53 22.76
C ASN A 57 12.07 0.76 23.58
N ILE A 58 11.09 1.67 23.54
CA ILE A 58 11.08 2.91 24.34
C ILE A 58 10.59 2.66 25.78
N SER A 59 9.80 1.60 25.97
CA SER A 59 9.21 1.22 27.27
C SER A 59 10.04 0.20 28.06
N LYS A 60 11.18 -0.23 27.51
CA LYS A 60 12.21 -1.02 28.19
C LYS A 60 13.37 -0.12 28.56
#